data_AF-A0A814HZ16-F1
#
_entry.id   AF-A0A814HZ16-F1
#
_cell.length_a   1.000
_cell.length_b   1.000
_cell.length_c   1.000
_cell.angle_alpha   90.00
_cell.angle_beta   90.00
_cell.angle_gamma   90.00
#
_symmetry.space_group_name_H-M   'P 1'
#
loop_
_entity.id
_entity.type
_entity.pdbx_description
1 polymer ?
#
loop_
_entity_poly.entity_id
_entity_poly.type
_entity_poly.pdbx_seq_one_letter_code
_entity_poly.pdbx_strand_id
1 'polypeptide(L)'
;MSNTTIDFTFIIARTSEILLIMDSYMIIILYIIGSIGAILNIFTFRQKQIRTNPCATYFLSSSIIDLNIMHAFVLMQIITRYNP
;
A
#
# COMPACT_ATOMS: atom_id res chain seq x y z
N MET A 1 30.37 -32.22 5.99
CA MET A 1 29.38 -31.65 5.05
C MET A 1 28.07 -31.20 5.72
N SER A 2 27.85 -31.41 7.03
CA SER A 2 26.60 -30.94 7.71
C SER A 2 26.64 -29.48 8.18
N ASN A 3 27.80 -28.92 8.53
CA ASN A 3 27.84 -27.56 9.12
C ASN A 3 27.47 -26.47 8.09
N THR A 4 27.91 -26.61 6.83
CA THR A 4 27.62 -25.65 5.77
C THR A 4 26.14 -25.60 5.38
N THR A 5 25.41 -26.71 5.48
CA THR A 5 23.97 -26.73 5.22
C THR A 5 23.18 -26.10 6.35
N ILE A 6 23.62 -26.27 7.59
CA ILE A 6 23.01 -25.65 8.78
C ILE A 6 23.19 -24.12 8.74
N ASP A 7 24.39 -23.66 8.36
CA ASP A 7 24.68 -22.23 8.19
C ASP A 7 23.82 -21.60 7.09
N PHE A 8 23.62 -22.29 5.96
CA PHE A 8 22.75 -21.82 4.87
C PHE A 8 21.29 -21.73 5.31
N THR A 9 20.76 -22.73 6.03
CA THR A 9 19.39 -22.68 6.54
C THR A 9 19.19 -21.55 7.55
N PHE A 10 20.19 -21.26 8.38
CA PHE A 10 20.14 -20.16 9.34
C PHE A 10 20.13 -18.79 8.65
N ILE A 11 20.95 -18.61 7.61
CA ILE A 11 20.97 -17.37 6.81
C ILE A 11 19.60 -17.16 6.13
N ILE A 12 19.05 -18.19 5.50
CA ILE A 12 17.73 -18.10 4.83
C ILE A 12 16.63 -17.75 5.83
N ALA A 13 16.61 -18.41 7.00
CA ALA A 13 15.63 -18.12 8.05
C ALA A 13 15.72 -16.65 8.50
N ARG A 14 16.94 -16.15 8.75
CA ARG A 14 17.15 -14.76 9.17
C ARG A 14 16.79 -13.74 8.09
N THR A 15 17.10 -14.02 6.83
CA THR A 15 16.70 -13.14 5.72
C THR A 15 15.18 -13.13 5.54
N SER A 16 14.50 -14.26 5.75
CA SER A 16 13.04 -14.33 5.65
C SER A 16 12.33 -13.50 6.73
N GLU A 17 12.84 -13.48 7.96
CA GLU A 17 12.29 -12.63 9.02
C GLU A 17 12.46 -11.14 8.71
N ILE A 18 13.65 -10.75 8.21
CA ILE A 18 13.90 -9.37 7.79
C ILE A 18 12.95 -8.96 6.66
N LEU A 19 12.71 -9.86 5.70
CA LEU A 19 11.80 -9.60 4.59
C LEU A 19 10.36 -9.35 5.08
N LEU A 20 9.86 -10.14 6.04
CA LEU A 20 8.52 -9.94 6.61
C LEU A 20 8.37 -8.58 7.30
N ILE A 21 9.41 -8.14 8.01
CA ILE A 21 9.44 -6.82 8.64
C ILE A 21 9.47 -5.72 7.58
N MET A 22 10.29 -5.86 6.54
CA MET A 22 10.38 -4.91 5.44
C MET A 22 9.08 -4.77 4.66
N ASP A 23 8.39 -5.88 4.39
CA ASP A 23 7.10 -5.89 3.69
C ASP A 23 6.04 -5.10 4.48
N SER A 24 5.99 -5.29 5.79
CA SER A 24 5.11 -4.52 6.68
C SER A 24 5.37 -3.01 6.61
N TYR A 25 6.64 -2.59 6.57
CA TYR A 25 6.99 -1.17 6.41
C TYR A 25 6.65 -0.64 5.02
N MET A 26 6.87 -1.44 3.98
CA MET A 26 6.56 -1.06 2.59
C MET A 26 5.06 -0.78 2.43
N ILE A 27 4.19 -1.62 3.00
CA ILE A 27 2.74 -1.42 3.00
C ILE A 27 2.36 -0.08 3.65
N ILE A 28 2.94 0.25 4.82
CA ILE A 28 2.68 1.51 5.52
C ILE A 28 3.10 2.71 4.66
N ILE A 29 4.27 2.65 4.03
CA ILE A 29 4.79 3.71 3.17
C ILE A 29 3.89 3.91 1.95
N LEU A 30 3.52 2.83 1.27
CA LEU A 30 2.61 2.86 0.12
C LEU A 30 1.25 3.43 0.48
N TYR A 31 0.72 3.08 1.66
CA TYR A 31 -0.54 3.63 2.15
C TYR A 31 -0.46 5.15 2.36
N ILE A 32 0.61 5.65 3.01
CA ILE A 32 0.77 7.09 3.26
C ILE A 32 0.91 7.86 1.95
N ILE A 33 1.83 7.44 1.07
CA ILE A 33 2.08 8.11 -0.21
C ILE A 33 0.85 8.04 -1.12
N GLY A 34 0.22 6.86 -1.20
CA GLY A 34 -0.99 6.64 -1.98
C GLY A 34 -2.16 7.51 -1.51
N SER A 35 -2.37 7.61 -0.19
CA SER A 35 -3.41 8.46 0.40
C SER A 35 -3.18 9.93 0.10
N ILE A 36 -1.94 10.42 0.28
CA ILE A 36 -1.59 11.81 -0.03
C ILE A 36 -1.80 12.11 -1.52
N GLY A 37 -1.34 11.22 -2.41
CA GLY A 37 -1.51 11.36 -3.85
C GLY A 37 -2.99 11.40 -4.27
N ALA A 38 -3.82 10.51 -3.74
CA ALA A 38 -5.25 10.50 -4.01
C ALA A 38 -5.95 11.78 -3.51
N ILE A 39 -5.60 12.28 -2.31
CA ILE A 39 -6.14 13.54 -1.78
C ILE A 39 -5.75 14.74 -2.67
N LEU A 40 -4.48 14.81 -3.09
CA LEU A 40 -4.00 15.85 -3.99
C LEU A 40 -4.70 15.80 -5.35
N ASN A 41 -4.95 14.60 -5.88
CA ASN A 41 -5.72 14.42 -7.11
C ASN A 41 -7.16 14.91 -6.95
N ILE A 42 -7.83 14.54 -5.85
CA ILE A 42 -9.19 15.01 -5.57
C ILE A 42 -9.23 16.54 -5.48
N PHE A 43 -8.26 17.16 -4.81
CA PHE A 43 -8.17 18.61 -4.71
C PHE A 43 -7.96 19.27 -6.08
N THR A 44 -7.06 18.71 -6.89
CA THR A 44 -6.72 19.22 -8.23
C THR A 44 -7.92 19.13 -9.17
N PHE A 45 -8.57 17.96 -9.27
CA PHE A 45 -9.71 17.77 -10.17
C PHE A 45 -10.99 18.50 -9.71
N ARG A 46 -11.04 18.96 -8.45
CA ARG A 46 -12.10 19.86 -7.97
C ARG A 46 -11.92 21.32 -8.39
N GLN A 47 -10.78 21.72 -8.94
CA GLN A 47 -10.58 23.10 -9.38
C GLN A 47 -11.48 23.46 -10.56
N LYS A 48 -12.02 24.70 -10.53
CA LYS A 48 -13.04 25.20 -11.47
C LYS A 48 -12.60 25.16 -12.94
N GLN A 49 -11.30 25.24 -13.19
CA GLN A 49 -10.70 25.20 -14.53
C GLN A 49 -10.74 23.81 -15.18
N ILE A 50 -10.77 22.73 -14.38
CA ILE A 50 -10.62 21.35 -14.86
C ILE A 50 -11.97 20.63 -14.94
N ARG A 51 -13.00 21.14 -14.22
CA ARG A 51 -14.34 20.55 -14.14
C ARG A 51 -15.14 20.55 -15.46
N THR A 52 -14.72 21.34 -16.45
CA THR A 52 -15.35 21.37 -17.78
C THR A 52 -14.96 20.17 -18.64
N ASN A 53 -13.91 19.42 -18.27
CA ASN A 53 -13.47 18.25 -19.00
C ASN A 53 -14.13 16.98 -18.43
N PRO A 54 -14.90 16.21 -19.23
CA PRO A 54 -15.49 14.96 -18.77
C PRO A 54 -14.44 13.95 -18.30
N CYS A 55 -13.24 13.96 -18.90
CA CYS A 55 -12.11 13.12 -18.49
C CYS A 55 -11.68 13.38 -17.04
N ALA A 56 -11.76 14.63 -16.58
CA ALA A 56 -11.43 14.99 -15.21
C ALA A 56 -12.38 14.35 -14.18
N THR A 57 -13.63 14.12 -14.56
CA THR A 57 -14.61 13.46 -13.68
C THR A 57 -14.30 11.96 -13.56
N TYR A 58 -13.85 11.31 -14.64
CA TYR A 58 -13.34 9.94 -14.58
C TYR A 58 -12.12 9.83 -13.66
N PHE A 59 -11.11 10.71 -13.81
CA PHE A 59 -9.94 10.70 -12.94
C PHE A 59 -10.26 11.00 -11.48
N LEU A 60 -11.23 11.90 -11.22
CA LEU A 60 -11.73 12.16 -9.88
C LEU A 60 -12.38 10.91 -9.28
N SER A 61 -13.25 10.23 -10.03
CA SER A 61 -13.91 9.01 -9.57
C SER A 61 -12.90 7.87 -9.32
N SER A 62 -11.89 7.71 -10.17
CA SER A 62 -10.80 6.75 -9.96
C SER A 62 -10.06 7.05 -8.67
N SER A 63 -9.70 8.32 -8.42
CA SER A 63 -8.98 8.70 -7.21
C SER A 63 -9.77 8.44 -5.93
N ILE A 64 -11.11 8.56 -5.99
CA ILE A 64 -12.00 8.19 -4.87
C ILE A 64 -12.02 6.67 -4.68
N ILE A 65 -12.11 5.90 -5.75
CA ILE A 65 -12.07 4.43 -5.69
C ILE A 65 -10.73 3.95 -5.14
N ASP A 66 -9.61 4.50 -5.62
CA ASP A 66 -8.26 4.17 -5.16
C ASP A 66 -8.09 4.43 -3.66
N LEU A 67 -8.60 5.55 -3.17
CA LEU A 67 -8.62 5.85 -1.73
C LEU A 67 -9.41 4.78 -0.96
N ASN A 68 -10.62 4.45 -1.41
CA ASN A 68 -11.44 3.43 -0.74
C ASN A 68 -10.79 2.04 -0.75
N ILE A 69 -10.15 1.64 -1.85
CA ILE A 69 -9.43 0.37 -1.94
C ILE A 69 -8.27 0.34 -0.95
N MET A 70 -7.47 1.42 -0.86
CA MET A 70 -6.37 1.50 0.10
C MET A 70 -6.85 1.40 1.54
N HIS A 71 -7.94 2.09 1.89
CA HIS A 71 -8.55 1.99 3.22
C HIS A 71 -9.10 0.58 3.50
N ALA A 72 -9.77 -0.04 2.52
CA ALA A 72 -10.28 -1.41 2.65
C ALA A 72 -9.15 -2.43 2.83
N PHE A 73 -8.04 -2.27 2.11
CA PHE A 73 -6.87 -3.14 2.24
C PHE A 73 -6.25 -3.06 3.64
N VAL A 74 -6.06 -1.86 4.18
CA VAL A 74 -5.56 -1.67 5.55
C VAL A 74 -6.53 -2.25 6.58
N LEU A 75 -7.84 -2.04 6.38
CA LEU A 75 -8.87 -2.59 7.26
C LEU A 75 -8.86 -4.13 7.25
N MET A 76 -8.71 -4.76 6.08
CA MET A 76 -8.54 -6.21 5.95
C MET A 76 -7.29 -6.70 6.70
N GLN A 77 -6.15 -6.01 6.58
CA GLN A 77 -4.95 -6.39 7.33
C GLN A 77 -5.13 -6.27 8.84
N ILE A 78 -5.83 -5.23 9.32
CA ILE A 78 -6.14 -5.07 10.75
C ILE A 78 -7.03 -6.21 11.22
N ILE A 79 -8.06 -6.57 10.46
CA ILE A 79 -8.97 -7.67 10.80
C ILE A 79 -8.20 -8.99 10.87
N THR A 80 -7.41 -9.33 9.84
CA THR A 80 -6.62 -10.57 9.81
C THR A 80 -5.62 -10.63 10.98
N ARG A 81 -5.06 -9.50 11.40
CA ARG A 81 -4.15 -9.45 12.55
C ARG A 81 -4.87 -9.59 13.90
N TYR A 82 -6.12 -9.10 13.99
CA TYR A 82 -6.89 -9.12 15.23
C TYR A 82 -7.68 -10.43 15.44
N ASN A 83 -8.01 -11.14 14.35
CA ASN A 83 -8.64 -12.45 14.38
C ASN A 83 -7.80 -13.46 13.56
N PRO A 84 -6.68 -13.95 14.13
CA PRO A 84 -5.70 -14.79 13.43
C PRO A 84 -6.22 -16.18 13.04
#